data_AF-A0A1B9AV03-F1
#
_entry.id   AF-A0A1B9AV03-F1
#
_cell.length_a   1.000
_cell.length_b   1.000
_cell.length_c   1.000
_cell.angle_alpha   90.00
_cell.angle_beta   90.00
_cell.angle_gamma   90.00
#
_symmetry.space_group_name_H-M   'P 1'
#
loop_
_entity.id
_entity.type
_entity.pdbx_description
1 polymer ?
#
loop_
_entity_poly.entity_id
_entity_poly.type
_entity_poly.pdbx_seq_one_letter_code
_entity_poly.pdbx_strand_id
1 'polypeptide(L)'
;MIKEDFYQDLRMKIRDWIGSENGKTKKFAEYVLFAPDLFHLLCKLSLDENVSVMHKAKLAGAIAYFVSPIDVIPEAITGPVGYVDDIAIAAYVLNNIINDTNPDLVKSHWAGDEDVLNVIQRILEIADGMLGSGVWNTLKRKFS
;
A
#
# COMPACT_ATOMS: atom_id res chain seq x y z
N MET A 1 -9.52 17.87 0.61
CA MET A 1 -10.87 17.45 1.04
C MET A 1 -11.05 15.97 0.74
N ILE A 2 -11.24 15.55 -0.51
CA ILE A 2 -11.49 14.12 -0.89
C ILE A 2 -10.45 13.10 -0.35
N LYS A 3 -9.15 13.47 -0.24
CA LYS A 3 -8.06 12.54 0.16
C LYS A 3 -8.03 12.20 1.65
N GLU A 4 -8.34 13.16 2.52
CA GLU A 4 -8.37 12.96 3.96
C GLU A 4 -9.55 12.03 4.32
N ASP A 5 -10.69 12.28 3.67
CA ASP A 5 -11.93 11.53 3.87
C ASP A 5 -11.75 10.05 3.48
N PHE A 6 -11.16 9.76 2.32
CA PHE A 6 -10.86 8.38 1.90
C PHE A 6 -9.92 7.65 2.86
N TYR A 7 -8.83 8.30 3.30
CA TYR A 7 -7.89 7.69 4.24
C TYR A 7 -8.56 7.33 5.57
N GLN A 8 -9.37 8.22 6.13
CA GLN A 8 -10.07 7.96 7.38
C GLN A 8 -11.13 6.86 7.21
N ASP A 9 -11.89 6.90 6.12
CA ASP A 9 -12.88 5.87 5.79
C ASP A 9 -12.23 4.48 5.63
N LEU A 10 -11.10 4.42 4.92
CA LEU A 10 -10.31 3.20 4.74
C LEU A 10 -9.83 2.67 6.10
N ARG A 11 -9.30 3.55 6.95
CA ARG A 11 -8.82 3.20 8.29
C ARG A 11 -9.94 2.65 9.17
N MET A 12 -11.14 3.24 9.13
CA MET A 12 -12.31 2.74 9.84
C MET A 12 -12.75 1.37 9.31
N LYS A 13 -12.91 1.22 8.00
CA LYS A 13 -13.32 -0.04 7.36
C LYS A 13 -12.40 -1.21 7.70
N ILE A 14 -11.09 -0.98 7.68
CA ILE A 14 -10.10 -2.02 7.99
C ILE A 14 -10.18 -2.42 9.47
N ARG A 15 -10.30 -1.44 10.38
CA ARG A 15 -10.45 -1.71 11.82
C ARG A 15 -11.68 -2.54 12.11
N ASP A 16 -12.82 -2.18 11.52
CA ASP A 16 -14.08 -2.89 11.71
C ASP A 16 -13.99 -4.33 11.16
N TRP A 17 -13.35 -4.51 10.01
CA TRP A 17 -13.18 -5.82 9.39
C TRP A 17 -12.28 -6.76 10.19
N ILE A 18 -11.18 -6.26 10.77
CA ILE A 18 -10.29 -7.08 11.62
C ILE A 18 -10.98 -7.50 12.91
N GLY A 19 -11.87 -6.65 13.45
CA GLY A 19 -12.72 -7.02 14.59
C GLY A 19 -13.73 -8.12 14.29
N SER A 20 -14.05 -8.37 13.02
CA SER A 20 -15.02 -9.37 12.58
C SER A 20 -14.44 -10.79 12.50
N GLU A 21 -15.31 -11.80 12.57
CA GLU A 21 -14.93 -13.22 12.43
C GLU A 21 -14.25 -13.53 11.08
N ASN A 22 -14.58 -12.76 10.03
CA ASN A 22 -13.97 -12.88 8.72
C ASN A 22 -12.53 -12.34 8.68
N GLY A 23 -12.20 -11.31 9.46
CA GLY A 23 -10.85 -10.76 9.53
C GLY A 23 -9.91 -11.64 10.35
N LYS A 24 -10.38 -12.12 11.52
CA LYS A 24 -9.58 -12.94 12.46
C LYS A 24 -9.05 -14.25 11.86
N THR A 25 -9.73 -14.79 10.86
CA THR A 25 -9.40 -16.08 10.24
C THR A 25 -8.46 -15.96 9.04
N LYS A 26 -8.14 -14.74 8.58
CA LYS A 26 -7.32 -14.53 7.39
C LYS A 26 -5.85 -14.43 7.75
N LYS A 27 -5.06 -15.30 7.12
CA LYS A 27 -3.60 -15.43 7.30
C LYS A 27 -2.81 -14.12 7.17
N PHE A 28 -3.34 -13.13 6.44
CA PHE A 28 -2.64 -11.88 6.12
C PHE A 28 -3.40 -10.63 6.60
N ALA A 29 -4.38 -10.79 7.49
CA ALA A 29 -5.22 -9.68 7.96
C ALA A 29 -4.41 -8.55 8.61
N GLU A 30 -3.33 -8.88 9.32
CA GLU A 30 -2.48 -7.89 9.98
C GLU A 30 -1.80 -6.94 8.98
N TYR A 31 -1.47 -7.41 7.78
CA TYR A 31 -0.84 -6.58 6.76
C TYR A 31 -1.83 -5.57 6.16
N VAL A 32 -3.12 -5.92 6.16
CA VAL A 32 -4.20 -5.01 5.73
C VAL A 32 -4.25 -3.76 6.61
N LEU A 33 -3.77 -3.80 7.86
CA LEU A 33 -3.70 -2.62 8.73
C LEU A 33 -2.78 -1.52 8.18
N PHE A 34 -1.78 -1.87 7.36
CA PHE A 34 -0.84 -0.90 6.81
C PHE A 34 -1.40 -0.15 5.59
N ALA A 35 -2.48 -0.64 4.97
CA ALA A 35 -3.11 0.01 3.81
C ALA A 35 -3.32 1.53 3.95
N PRO A 36 -3.99 2.03 5.01
CA PRO A 36 -4.19 3.47 5.17
C PRO A 36 -2.86 4.21 5.23
N ASP A 37 -1.92 3.77 6.07
CA ASP A 37 -0.67 4.49 6.31
C ASP A 37 0.24 4.47 5.07
N LEU A 38 0.25 3.36 4.32
CA LEU A 38 0.91 3.27 3.01
C LEU A 38 0.27 4.21 1.99
N PHE A 39 -1.06 4.25 1.91
CA PHE A 39 -1.78 5.17 1.03
C PHE A 39 -1.47 6.64 1.36
N HIS A 40 -1.43 6.98 2.65
CA HIS A 40 -1.03 8.31 3.12
C HIS A 40 0.39 8.66 2.66
N LEU A 41 1.33 7.75 2.86
CA LEU A 41 2.72 7.93 2.47
C LEU A 41 2.88 8.12 0.95
N LEU A 42 2.20 7.30 0.15
CA LEU A 42 2.17 7.45 -1.31
C LEU A 42 1.71 8.86 -1.70
N CYS A 43 0.60 9.32 -1.09
CA CYS A 43 0.06 10.64 -1.35
C CYS A 43 1.04 11.76 -0.98
N LYS A 44 1.67 11.68 0.20
CA LYS A 44 2.62 12.70 0.67
C LYS A 44 3.85 12.78 -0.22
N LEU A 45 4.47 11.64 -0.53
CA LEU A 45 5.63 11.59 -1.42
C LEU A 45 5.29 12.06 -2.84
N SER A 46 4.08 11.79 -3.34
CA SER A 46 3.67 12.25 -4.68
C SER A 46 3.63 13.78 -4.80
N LEU A 47 3.49 14.47 -3.68
CA LEU A 47 3.40 15.93 -3.59
C LEU A 47 4.72 16.59 -3.16
N ASP A 48 5.68 15.81 -2.65
CA ASP A 48 6.94 16.33 -2.14
C ASP A 48 7.87 16.80 -3.27
N GLU A 49 8.41 18.01 -3.18
CA GLU A 49 9.29 18.60 -4.19
C GLU A 49 10.63 17.88 -4.37
N ASN A 50 11.11 17.18 -3.33
CA ASN A 50 12.36 16.44 -3.32
C ASN A 50 12.25 15.07 -4.02
N VAL A 51 11.04 14.65 -4.39
CA VAL A 51 10.82 13.41 -5.15
C VAL A 51 10.89 13.67 -6.65
N SER A 52 11.68 12.87 -7.37
CA SER A 52 11.87 13.00 -8.81
C SER A 52 10.55 12.83 -9.59
N VAL A 53 10.45 13.44 -10.78
CA VAL A 53 9.26 13.32 -11.63
C VAL A 53 8.96 11.87 -12.00
N MET A 54 10.00 11.06 -12.22
CA MET A 54 9.85 9.64 -12.54
C MET A 54 9.27 8.84 -11.37
N HIS A 55 9.74 9.10 -10.15
CA HIS A 55 9.17 8.48 -8.94
C HIS A 55 7.75 8.98 -8.67
N LYS A 56 7.45 10.26 -8.91
CA LYS A 56 6.09 10.80 -8.82
C LYS A 56 5.12 10.12 -9.77
N ALA A 57 5.55 9.77 -10.98
CA ALA A 57 4.72 8.99 -11.91
C ALA A 57 4.41 7.59 -11.36
N LYS A 58 5.40 6.90 -10.78
CA LYS A 58 5.20 5.59 -10.13
C LYS A 58 4.26 5.69 -8.93
N LEU A 59 4.44 6.71 -8.08
CA LEU A 59 3.56 6.99 -6.94
C LEU A 59 2.12 7.27 -7.40
N ALA A 60 1.95 8.11 -8.42
CA ALA A 60 0.64 8.41 -8.98
C ALA A 60 -0.03 7.15 -9.56
N GLY A 61 0.73 6.28 -10.22
CA GLY A 61 0.25 4.99 -10.69
C GLY A 61 -0.20 4.08 -9.54
N ALA A 62 0.57 4.01 -8.45
CA ALA A 62 0.21 3.21 -7.28
C ALA A 62 -1.02 3.77 -6.58
N ILE A 63 -1.15 5.10 -6.44
CA ILE A 63 -2.34 5.76 -5.89
C ILE A 63 -3.56 5.48 -6.77
N ALA A 64 -3.42 5.61 -8.09
CA ALA A 64 -4.50 5.38 -9.04
C ALA A 64 -4.98 3.93 -9.01
N TYR A 65 -4.05 2.99 -8.83
CA TYR A 65 -4.36 1.59 -8.57
C TYR A 65 -5.12 1.48 -7.23
N PHE A 66 -4.59 1.97 -6.11
CA PHE A 66 -5.23 1.90 -4.79
C PHE A 66 -6.70 2.39 -4.71
N VAL A 67 -7.07 3.38 -5.53
CA VAL A 67 -8.43 3.97 -5.52
C VAL A 67 -9.29 3.50 -6.70
N SER A 68 -8.78 2.58 -7.52
CA SER A 68 -9.44 2.15 -8.75
C SER A 68 -10.60 1.21 -8.43
N PRO A 69 -11.82 1.50 -8.90
CA PRO A 69 -12.97 0.62 -8.66
C PRO A 69 -12.92 -0.70 -9.45
N ILE A 70 -11.92 -0.90 -10.31
CA ILE A 70 -11.79 -2.04 -11.25
C ILE A 70 -10.45 -2.77 -11.04
N ASP A 71 -9.98 -2.88 -9.82
CA ASP A 71 -8.76 -3.65 -9.57
C ASP A 71 -9.01 -5.15 -9.68
N VAL A 72 -7.90 -5.89 -9.71
CA VAL A 72 -7.84 -7.35 -9.97
C VAL A 72 -8.78 -8.12 -9.04
N ILE A 73 -9.07 -7.58 -7.85
CA ILE A 73 -10.00 -8.12 -6.87
C ILE A 73 -11.03 -7.04 -6.49
N PRO A 74 -12.31 -7.17 -6.88
CA PRO A 74 -13.33 -6.20 -6.53
C PRO A 74 -13.55 -6.13 -5.02
N GLU A 75 -13.10 -5.04 -4.38
CA GLU A 75 -13.22 -4.78 -2.94
C GLU A 75 -14.68 -4.84 -2.45
N ALA A 76 -15.62 -4.47 -3.31
CA ALA A 76 -17.06 -4.57 -3.03
C ALA A 76 -17.53 -6.01 -2.75
N ILE A 77 -16.78 -7.02 -3.23
CA ILE A 77 -17.10 -8.44 -3.10
C ILE A 77 -16.22 -9.09 -2.02
N THR A 78 -14.95 -8.70 -1.94
CA THR A 78 -13.97 -9.36 -1.06
C THR A 78 -13.78 -8.67 0.30
N GLY A 79 -14.28 -7.44 0.45
CA GLY A 79 -14.02 -6.61 1.62
C GLY A 79 -12.54 -6.21 1.70
N PRO A 80 -12.05 -5.76 2.87
CA PRO A 80 -10.68 -5.25 3.01
C PRO A 80 -9.52 -6.20 2.67
N VAL A 81 -9.78 -7.50 2.49
CA VAL A 81 -8.76 -8.41 1.94
C VAL A 81 -8.40 -8.08 0.47
N GLY A 82 -9.23 -7.30 -0.21
CA GLY A 82 -8.94 -6.77 -1.54
C GLY A 82 -7.68 -5.92 -1.59
N TYR A 83 -7.27 -5.27 -0.50
CA TYR A 83 -6.09 -4.38 -0.47
C TYR A 83 -4.74 -5.10 -0.51
N VAL A 84 -4.73 -6.43 -0.60
CA VAL A 84 -3.50 -7.22 -0.47
C VAL A 84 -2.52 -6.95 -1.62
N ASP A 85 -3.00 -6.82 -2.86
CA ASP A 85 -2.17 -6.42 -3.99
C ASP A 85 -1.77 -4.95 -3.92
N ASP A 86 -2.66 -4.07 -3.47
CA ASP A 86 -2.34 -2.65 -3.28
C ASP A 86 -1.19 -2.44 -2.29
N ILE A 87 -1.24 -3.14 -1.16
CA ILE A 87 -0.20 -3.08 -0.12
C ILE A 87 1.14 -3.57 -0.66
N ALA A 88 1.12 -4.67 -1.43
CA ALA A 88 2.33 -5.20 -2.05
C ALA A 88 2.92 -4.22 -3.09
N ILE A 89 2.07 -3.64 -3.96
CA ILE A 89 2.49 -2.65 -4.95
C ILE A 89 3.03 -1.39 -4.26
N ALA A 90 2.35 -0.89 -3.24
CA ALA A 90 2.78 0.26 -2.45
C ALA A 90 4.16 0.01 -1.85
N ALA A 91 4.37 -1.14 -1.18
CA ALA A 91 5.66 -1.51 -0.62
C ALA A 91 6.76 -1.61 -1.70
N TYR A 92 6.46 -2.15 -2.87
CA TYR A 92 7.42 -2.25 -3.98
C TYR A 92 7.82 -0.89 -4.54
N VAL A 93 6.85 -0.01 -4.79
CA VAL A 93 7.10 1.35 -5.28
C VAL A 93 7.89 2.16 -4.24
N LEU A 94 7.52 2.08 -2.97
CA LEU A 94 8.23 2.75 -1.88
C LEU A 94 9.65 2.22 -1.70
N ASN A 95 9.86 0.90 -1.80
CA ASN A 95 11.19 0.31 -1.75
C ASN A 95 12.08 0.79 -2.90
N ASN A 96 11.55 0.93 -4.11
CA ASN A 96 12.31 1.51 -5.23
C ASN A 96 12.72 2.97 -4.93
N ILE A 97 11.81 3.77 -4.35
CA ILE A 97 12.12 5.14 -3.96
C ILE A 97 13.18 5.18 -2.86
N ILE A 98 13.09 4.33 -1.84
CA ILE A 98 14.08 4.23 -0.76
C ILE A 98 15.47 3.90 -1.30
N ASN A 99 15.55 3.01 -2.29
CA ASN A 99 16.83 2.63 -2.89
C ASN A 99 17.44 3.72 -3.79
N ASP A 100 16.60 4.59 -4.35
CA ASP A 100 17.01 5.65 -5.27
C ASP A 100 17.14 7.04 -4.61
N THR A 101 16.67 7.21 -3.36
CA THR A 101 16.60 8.50 -2.64
C THR A 101 17.09 8.36 -1.19
N ASN A 102 17.12 9.47 -0.44
CA ASN A 102 17.42 9.41 0.99
C ASN A 102 16.25 8.75 1.76
N PRO A 103 16.46 7.63 2.48
CA PRO A 103 15.43 6.98 3.28
C PRO A 103 14.75 7.91 4.30
N ASP A 104 15.43 8.96 4.77
CA ASP A 104 14.88 9.93 5.72
C ASP A 104 13.69 10.71 5.14
N LEU A 105 13.63 10.89 3.81
CA LEU A 105 12.49 11.51 3.13
C LEU A 105 11.24 10.64 3.26
N VAL A 106 11.38 9.33 3.18
CA VAL A 106 10.24 8.40 3.31
C VAL A 106 9.79 8.33 4.76
N LYS A 107 10.74 8.31 5.70
CA LYS A 107 10.45 8.31 7.14
C LYS A 107 9.71 9.57 7.59
N SER A 108 10.05 10.74 7.05
CA SER A 108 9.45 12.01 7.48
C SER A 108 7.96 12.15 7.13
N HIS A 109 7.48 11.39 6.13
CA HIS A 109 6.09 11.38 5.68
C HIS A 109 5.28 10.18 6.19
N TRP A 110 5.90 9.30 6.98
CA TRP A 110 5.24 8.10 7.49
C TRP A 110 4.29 8.43 8.65
N ALA A 111 3.07 7.90 8.59
CA ALA A 111 2.03 8.13 9.59
C ALA A 111 1.74 6.93 10.51
N GLY A 112 2.41 5.80 10.28
CA GLY A 112 2.24 4.58 11.07
C GLY A 112 3.14 4.56 12.31
N ASP A 113 2.79 3.71 13.27
CA ASP A 113 3.48 3.60 14.56
C ASP A 113 4.79 2.80 14.48
N GLU A 114 4.90 1.91 13.49
CA GLU A 114 6.08 1.06 13.28
C GLU A 114 7.09 1.70 12.33
N ASP A 115 8.35 1.26 12.36
CA ASP A 115 9.35 1.73 11.40
C ASP A 115 8.96 1.35 9.97
N VAL A 116 8.85 2.36 9.10
CA VAL A 116 8.38 2.21 7.71
C VAL A 116 9.25 1.27 6.88
N LEU A 117 10.57 1.25 7.11
CA LEU A 117 11.46 0.39 6.35
C LEU A 117 11.20 -1.07 6.72
N ASN A 118 11.04 -1.35 8.01
CA ASN A 118 10.68 -2.69 8.49
C ASN A 118 9.30 -3.12 7.96
N VAL A 119 8.30 -2.23 7.98
CA VAL A 119 6.97 -2.52 7.42
C VAL A 119 7.07 -2.90 5.94
N ILE A 120 7.79 -2.10 5.14
CA ILE A 120 7.98 -2.34 3.71
C ILE A 120 8.67 -3.69 3.47
N GLN A 121 9.77 -3.99 4.19
CA GLN A 121 10.48 -5.26 4.01
C GLN A 121 9.60 -6.46 4.35
N ARG A 122 8.88 -6.43 5.47
CA ARG A 122 7.97 -7.53 5.85
C ARG A 122 6.89 -7.77 4.81
N ILE A 123 6.31 -6.72 4.24
CA ILE A 123 5.32 -6.86 3.17
C ILE A 123 5.95 -7.52 1.94
N LEU A 124 7.13 -7.07 1.52
CA LEU A 124 7.81 -7.62 0.34
C LEU A 124 8.20 -9.09 0.51
N GLU A 125 8.61 -9.50 1.71
CA GLU A 125 8.93 -10.88 2.05
C GLU A 125 7.72 -11.81 1.89
N ILE A 126 6.51 -11.34 2.20
CA ILE A 126 5.30 -12.17 2.16
C ILE A 126 4.44 -11.95 0.91
N ALA A 127 4.72 -10.92 0.10
CA ALA A 127 3.93 -10.55 -1.08
C ALA A 127 3.74 -11.71 -2.08
N ASP A 128 4.78 -12.52 -2.29
CA ASP A 128 4.69 -13.70 -3.15
C ASP A 128 3.70 -14.74 -2.60
N GLY A 129 3.71 -14.96 -1.28
CA GLY A 129 2.78 -15.87 -0.60
C GLY A 129 1.35 -15.33 -0.49
N MET A 130 1.18 -14.01 -0.53
CA MET A 130 -0.13 -13.35 -0.56
C MET A 130 -0.80 -13.45 -1.94
N LEU A 131 -0.04 -13.20 -3.01
CA LEU A 131 -0.56 -12.98 -4.37
C LEU A 131 -0.33 -14.16 -5.31
N GLY A 132 0.62 -15.03 -4.98
CA GLY A 132 1.19 -16.02 -5.88
C GLY A 132 2.18 -15.40 -6.86
N SER A 133 3.25 -16.14 -7.18
CA SER A 133 4.39 -15.61 -7.93
C SER A 133 4.06 -15.12 -9.34
N GLY A 134 3.02 -15.67 -9.99
CA GLY A 134 2.57 -15.21 -11.30
C GLY A 134 1.97 -13.79 -11.29
N VAL A 135 1.04 -13.54 -10.36
CA VAL A 135 0.44 -12.21 -10.16
C VAL A 135 1.52 -11.25 -9.70
N TRP A 136 2.32 -11.64 -8.71
CA TRP A 136 3.35 -10.77 -8.15
C TRP A 136 4.39 -10.31 -9.18
N ASN A 137 4.90 -11.23 -10.00
CA ASN A 137 5.83 -10.87 -11.07
C ASN A 137 5.20 -9.98 -12.15
N THR A 138 3.91 -10.18 -12.43
CA THR A 138 3.17 -9.32 -13.38
C THR A 138 3.04 -7.90 -12.85
N LEU A 139 2.71 -7.74 -11.57
CA LEU A 139 2.61 -6.43 -10.93
C LEU A 139 3.96 -5.72 -10.87
N LYS A 140 5.03 -6.39 -10.40
CA LYS A 140 6.38 -5.81 -10.40
C LYS A 140 6.77 -5.27 -11.77
N ARG A 141 6.52 -6.02 -12.85
CA ARG A 141 6.83 -5.59 -14.22
C ARG A 141 6.07 -4.35 -14.67
N LYS A 142 4.83 -4.14 -14.19
CA LYS A 142 4.05 -2.92 -14.49
C LYS A 142 4.61 -1.67 -13.80
N PHE A 143 5.25 -1.83 -12.65
CA PHE A 143 5.74 -0.74 -11.79
C PHE A 143 7.28 -0.62 -11.72
N SER A 144 8.00 -1.47 -12.48
CA SER A 144 9.47 -1.45 -12.63
C SER A 144 9.92 -0.16 -13.32
#